data_AF-A0A356KA21-F1
#
_entry.id   AF-A0A356KA21-F1
#
_cell.length_a   1.000
_cell.length_b   1.000
_cell.length_c   1.000
_cell.angle_alpha   90.00
_cell.angle_beta   90.00
_cell.angle_gamma   90.00
#
_symmetry.space_group_name_H-M   'P 1'
#
loop_
_entity.id
_entity.type
_entity.pdbx_description
1 polymer ?
#
loop_
_entity_poly.entity_id
_entity_poly.type
_entity_poly.pdbx_seq_one_letter_code
_entity_poly.pdbx_strand_id
1 'polypeptide(L)'
;YNFPPYCVGEAGFMGGPKRREIGHGRLARRGIAAVLPKHEDFPYTLRVVSEITESNGSSSMASVCGTSLALMDAGVPISNAVAGVAMGLVKEGNRYAVLTDILG
;
A
#
# COMPACT_ATOMS: atom_id res chain seq x y z
N TYR A 1 1.13 -5.54 6.06
CA TYR A 1 1.79 -5.53 4.75
C TYR A 1 2.83 -6.63 4.82
N ASN A 2 2.63 -7.66 4.03
CA ASN A 2 3.49 -8.83 3.96
C ASN A 2 3.85 -9.06 2.50
N PHE A 3 5.11 -9.39 2.25
CA PHE A 3 5.73 -9.53 0.94
C PHE A 3 6.44 -10.89 0.87
N PRO A 4 5.66 -11.98 0.72
CA PRO A 4 6.20 -13.32 0.68
C PRO A 4 7.03 -13.55 -0.59
N PRO A 5 8.05 -14.43 -0.59
CA PRO A 5 8.90 -14.68 -1.75
C PRO A 5 8.14 -15.09 -3.01
N TYR A 6 7.04 -15.83 -2.85
CA TYR A 6 6.24 -16.30 -3.98
C TYR A 6 5.64 -15.15 -4.81
N CYS A 7 5.45 -13.96 -4.26
CA CYS A 7 4.84 -12.84 -4.99
C CYS A 7 5.73 -12.28 -6.10
N VAL A 8 7.01 -12.66 -6.12
CA VAL A 8 7.97 -12.36 -7.19
C VAL A 8 8.48 -13.64 -7.88
N GLY A 9 7.83 -14.78 -7.63
CA GLY A 9 8.23 -16.07 -8.20
C GLY A 9 9.50 -16.67 -7.59
N GLU A 10 9.93 -16.22 -6.40
CA GLU A 10 11.13 -16.72 -5.73
C GLU A 10 10.82 -17.73 -4.63
N ALA A 11 11.74 -18.67 -4.40
CA ALA A 11 11.78 -19.47 -3.19
C ALA A 11 12.54 -18.70 -2.10
N GLY A 12 12.09 -18.77 -0.85
CA GLY A 12 12.79 -18.11 0.25
C GLY A 12 12.22 -18.45 1.63
N PHE A 13 12.96 -18.10 2.67
CA PHE A 13 12.52 -18.33 4.04
C PHE A 13 11.36 -17.42 4.43
N MET A 14 10.33 -18.01 5.00
CA MET A 14 9.28 -17.30 5.71
C MET A 14 9.77 -17.00 7.12
N GLY A 15 9.80 -15.73 7.49
CA GLY A 15 10.26 -15.26 8.79
C GLY A 15 9.48 -14.04 9.26
N GLY A 16 9.99 -13.34 10.27
CA GLY A 16 9.41 -12.09 10.73
C GLY A 16 9.46 -10.97 9.66
N PRO A 17 8.70 -9.88 9.87
CA PRO A 17 8.61 -8.80 8.89
C PRO A 17 9.96 -8.10 8.69
N LYS A 18 10.38 -8.01 7.43
CA LYS A 18 11.58 -7.31 6.96
C LYS A 18 11.38 -5.80 7.06
N ARG A 19 12.50 -5.05 7.06
CA ARG A 19 12.49 -3.58 7.13
C ARG A 19 11.60 -2.93 6.06
N ARG A 20 11.66 -3.43 4.82
CA ARG A 20 10.82 -2.93 3.69
C ARG A 20 9.34 -3.15 3.96
N GLU A 21 8.95 -4.32 4.48
CA GLU A 21 7.56 -4.64 4.79
C GLU A 21 7.00 -3.71 5.88
N ILE A 22 7.78 -3.45 6.92
CA ILE A 22 7.44 -2.49 7.97
C ILE A 22 7.28 -1.07 7.38
N GLY A 23 8.22 -0.66 6.53
CA GLY A 23 8.19 0.65 5.85
C GLY A 23 6.94 0.83 4.99
N HIS A 24 6.62 -0.15 4.15
CA HIS A 24 5.43 -0.14 3.30
C HIS A 24 4.13 -0.18 4.12
N GLY A 25 4.09 -0.97 5.21
CA GLY A 25 2.96 -0.97 6.13
C GLY A 25 2.71 0.40 6.77
N ARG A 26 3.78 1.10 7.19
CA ARG A 26 3.68 2.47 7.71
C ARG A 26 3.23 3.47 6.65
N LEU A 27 3.75 3.34 5.42
CA LEU A 27 3.36 4.19 4.29
C LEU A 27 1.87 4.04 3.98
N ALA A 28 1.39 2.80 3.86
CA ALA A 28 -0.01 2.53 3.58
C ALA A 28 -0.93 3.03 4.70
N ARG A 29 -0.57 2.77 5.96
CA ARG A 29 -1.29 3.31 7.13
C ARG A 29 -1.38 4.84 7.08
N ARG A 30 -0.27 5.52 6.75
CA ARG A 30 -0.25 6.98 6.65
C ARG A 30 -1.14 7.49 5.53
N GLY A 31 -1.20 6.80 4.38
CA GLY A 31 -2.08 7.16 3.28
C GLY A 31 -3.56 7.11 3.65
N ILE A 32 -3.95 6.14 4.48
CA ILE A 32 -5.34 5.95 4.92
C ILE A 32 -5.70 6.80 6.16
N ALA A 33 -4.72 7.15 7.00
CA ALA A 33 -4.97 7.82 8.28
C ALA A 33 -5.77 9.13 8.16
N ALA A 34 -5.64 9.85 7.04
CA ALA A 34 -6.35 11.11 6.82
C ALA A 34 -7.87 10.95 6.61
N VAL A 35 -8.34 9.75 6.25
CA VAL A 35 -9.76 9.47 6.00
C VAL A 35 -10.41 8.61 7.08
N LEU A 36 -9.65 8.20 8.11
CA LEU A 36 -10.20 7.39 9.19
C LEU A 36 -11.16 8.21 10.07
N PRO A 37 -12.26 7.61 10.54
CA PRO A 37 -13.15 8.27 11.50
C PRO A 37 -12.45 8.51 12.83
N LYS A 38 -12.95 9.47 13.59
CA LYS A 38 -12.55 9.64 15.00
C LYS A 38 -13.12 8.50 15.82
N HIS A 39 -12.45 8.19 16.93
CA HIS A 39 -12.90 7.14 17.84
C HIS A 39 -14.28 7.43 18.45
N GLU A 40 -14.61 8.72 18.62
CA GLU A 40 -15.91 9.20 19.11
C GLU A 40 -17.07 8.81 18.17
N ASP A 41 -16.82 8.85 16.86
CA ASP A 41 -17.81 8.57 15.81
C ASP A 41 -17.85 7.08 15.45
N PHE A 42 -16.73 6.37 15.64
CA PHE A 42 -16.60 4.95 15.33
C PHE A 42 -15.69 4.25 16.35
N PRO A 43 -16.25 3.73 17.46
CA PRO A 43 -15.48 3.30 18.64
C PRO A 43 -14.92 1.86 18.48
N TYR A 44 -14.30 1.57 17.35
CA TYR A 44 -13.70 0.26 17.06
C TYR A 44 -12.19 0.37 16.82
N THR A 45 -11.47 -0.68 17.20
CA THR A 45 -10.07 -0.84 16.80
C THR A 45 -10.01 -1.42 15.40
N LEU A 46 -9.29 -0.74 14.50
CA LEU A 46 -9.09 -1.19 13.11
C LEU A 46 -7.75 -1.88 12.94
N ARG A 47 -7.76 -3.08 12.35
CA ARG A 47 -6.56 -3.80 11.91
C ARG A 47 -6.74 -4.24 10.47
N VAL A 48 -5.84 -3.81 9.60
CA VAL A 48 -5.81 -4.22 8.20
C VAL A 48 -4.50 -4.93 7.90
N VAL A 49 -4.61 -6.08 7.25
CA VAL A 49 -3.47 -6.86 6.75
C VAL A 49 -3.58 -6.92 5.24
N SER A 50 -2.51 -6.53 4.56
CA SER A 50 -2.39 -6.64 3.10
C SER A 50 -1.29 -7.65 2.82
N GLU A 51 -1.67 -8.73 2.14
CA GLU A 51 -0.81 -9.80 1.63
C GLU A 51 -0.58 -9.53 0.15
N ILE A 52 0.68 -9.39 -0.26
CA ILE A 52 1.01 -9.21 -1.67
C ILE A 52 1.09 -10.57 -2.33
N THR A 53 0.17 -10.86 -3.26
CA THR A 53 0.13 -12.14 -3.96
C THR A 53 1.01 -12.17 -5.20
N GLU A 54 1.18 -11.02 -5.85
CA GLU A 54 2.06 -10.79 -7.00
C GLU A 54 2.63 -9.36 -6.94
N SER A 55 3.83 -9.14 -7.47
CA SER A 55 4.47 -7.83 -7.47
C SER A 55 5.38 -7.62 -8.68
N ASN A 56 4.97 -6.74 -9.59
CA ASN A 56 5.81 -6.20 -10.66
C ASN A 56 5.85 -4.66 -10.68
N GLY A 57 5.46 -4.04 -9.58
CA GLY A 57 5.23 -2.60 -9.48
C GLY A 57 4.60 -2.27 -8.14
N SER A 58 4.50 -1.00 -7.81
CA SER A 58 4.21 -0.45 -6.47
C SER A 58 3.15 -1.17 -5.61
N SER A 59 3.56 -2.27 -4.98
CA SER A 59 2.71 -3.08 -4.11
C SER A 59 2.27 -2.33 -2.85
N SER A 60 3.01 -1.28 -2.45
CA SER A 60 2.62 -0.38 -1.36
C SER A 60 1.40 0.48 -1.70
N MET A 61 1.30 0.97 -2.94
CA MET A 61 0.12 1.74 -3.38
C MET A 61 -1.06 0.81 -3.62
N ALA A 62 -0.82 -0.40 -4.12
CA ALA A 62 -1.84 -1.45 -4.17
C ALA A 62 -2.42 -1.74 -2.76
N SER A 63 -1.58 -1.79 -1.73
CA SER A 63 -2.06 -1.93 -0.34
C SER A 63 -2.91 -0.75 0.13
N VAL A 64 -2.64 0.48 -0.31
CA VAL A 64 -3.49 1.66 0.00
C VAL A 64 -4.86 1.48 -0.64
N CYS A 65 -4.90 1.21 -1.95
CA CYS A 65 -6.15 0.99 -2.69
C CYS A 65 -6.96 -0.16 -2.08
N GLY A 66 -6.33 -1.32 -1.84
CA GLY A 66 -6.98 -2.48 -1.23
C GLY A 66 -7.45 -2.22 0.19
N THR A 67 -6.72 -1.43 0.99
CA THR A 67 -7.18 -1.02 2.33
C THR A 67 -8.41 -0.12 2.24
N SER A 68 -8.44 0.82 1.29
CA SER A 68 -9.63 1.67 1.09
C SER A 68 -10.85 0.82 0.76
N LEU A 69 -10.71 -0.17 -0.13
CA LEU A 69 -11.79 -1.10 -0.49
C LEU A 69 -12.23 -1.93 0.73
N ALA A 70 -11.29 -2.52 1.47
CA ALA A 70 -11.59 -3.34 2.64
C ALA A 70 -12.29 -2.55 3.76
N LEU A 71 -11.94 -1.27 3.95
CA LEU A 71 -12.61 -0.41 4.93
C LEU A 71 -14.06 -0.11 4.52
N MET A 72 -14.30 0.15 3.23
CA MET A 72 -15.66 0.36 2.72
C MET A 72 -16.51 -0.92 2.83
N ASP A 73 -15.93 -2.08 2.48
CA ASP A 73 -16.59 -3.38 2.59
C ASP A 73 -16.94 -3.72 4.05
N ALA A 74 -16.04 -3.42 4.99
CA ALA A 74 -16.27 -3.60 6.42
C ALA A 74 -17.24 -2.54 7.03
N GLY A 75 -17.78 -1.61 6.24
CA GLY A 75 -18.71 -0.58 6.70
C GLY A 75 -18.06 0.48 7.59
N VAL A 76 -16.73 0.67 7.51
CA VAL A 76 -16.05 1.73 8.26
C VAL A 76 -16.40 3.08 7.62
N PRO A 77 -16.87 4.07 8.42
CA PRO A 77 -17.30 5.36 7.90
C PRO A 77 -16.09 6.26 7.58
N ILE A 78 -15.33 5.90 6.55
CA ILE A 78 -14.23 6.73 6.04
C ILE A 78 -14.78 7.95 5.31
N SER A 79 -14.09 9.09 5.41
CA SER A 79 -14.58 10.33 4.80
C SER A 79 -14.61 10.29 3.26
N ASN A 80 -13.62 9.63 2.64
CA ASN A 80 -13.51 9.44 1.20
C ASN A 80 -12.70 8.18 0.87
N ALA A 81 -12.88 7.64 -0.35
CA ALA A 81 -12.02 6.60 -0.88
C ALA A 81 -10.59 7.13 -1.17
N VAL A 82 -9.58 6.29 -0.96
CA VAL A 82 -8.17 6.65 -1.15
C VAL A 82 -7.50 5.68 -2.11
N ALA A 83 -6.76 6.23 -3.07
CA ALA A 83 -5.92 5.50 -4.00
C ALA A 83 -4.49 6.06 -4.02
N GLY A 84 -3.57 5.33 -4.63
CA GLY A 84 -2.19 5.77 -4.81
C GLY A 84 -1.57 5.21 -6.08
N VAL A 85 -0.52 5.87 -6.57
CA VAL A 85 0.25 5.48 -7.77
C VAL A 85 1.73 5.79 -7.55
N ALA A 86 2.62 5.01 -8.16
CA ALA A 86 4.05 5.33 -8.17
C ALA A 86 4.46 6.03 -9.46
N MET A 87 5.29 7.06 -9.33
CA MET A 87 5.81 7.85 -10.44
C MET A 87 7.30 7.58 -10.62
N GLY A 88 7.76 7.56 -11.87
CA GLY A 88 9.17 7.47 -12.23
C GLY A 88 9.65 8.69 -13.00
N LEU A 89 10.97 8.78 -13.18
CA LEU A 89 11.62 9.88 -13.91
C LEU A 89 12.80 9.33 -14.72
N VAL A 90 12.82 9.61 -16.02
CA VAL A 90 13.98 9.42 -16.88
C VAL A 90 14.51 10.81 -17.25
N LYS A 91 15.81 11.07 -17.07
CA LYS A 91 16.42 12.38 -17.35
C LYS A 91 17.74 12.22 -18.11
N GLU A 92 17.89 12.98 -19.20
CA GLU A 92 19.12 13.05 -20.00
C GLU A 92 19.42 14.53 -20.34
N GLY A 93 20.48 15.08 -19.73
CA GLY A 93 20.78 16.50 -19.81
C GLY A 93 19.60 17.36 -19.34
N ASN A 94 19.08 18.19 -20.25
CA ASN A 94 17.91 19.06 -20.01
C ASN A 94 16.57 18.38 -20.36
N ARG A 95 16.57 17.19 -20.95
CA ARG A 95 15.34 16.45 -21.28
C ARG A 95 14.95 15.55 -20.11
N TYR A 96 13.66 15.47 -19.82
CA TYR A 96 13.13 14.51 -18.86
C TYR A 96 11.76 13.99 -19.29
N ALA A 97 11.42 12.79 -18.84
CA ALA A 97 10.11 12.17 -18.98
C ALA A 97 9.66 11.65 -17.62
N VAL A 98 8.44 12.02 -17.23
CA VAL A 98 7.77 11.49 -16.04
C VAL A 98 6.96 10.26 -16.46
N LEU A 99 7.13 9.17 -15.73
CA LEU A 99 6.41 7.92 -15.95
C LEU A 99 5.32 7.79 -14.88
N THR A 100 4.12 7.43 -15.28
CA THR A 100 3.00 7.14 -14.38
C THR A 100 2.81 5.63 -14.27
N ASP A 101 2.60 5.15 -13.05
CA ASP A 101 2.42 3.73 -12.72
C ASP A 101 3.60 2.85 -13.16
N ILE A 102 4.75 3.08 -12.53
CA ILE A 102 5.98 2.37 -12.87
C ILE A 102 5.97 0.90 -12.43
N LEU A 103 6.61 0.09 -13.26
CA LEU A 103 6.96 -1.28 -12.99
C LEU A 103 8.32 -1.38 -12.25
N GLY A 104 8.59 -2.55 -11.66
CA GLY A 104 9.79 -2.87 -10.88
C GLY A 104 11.03 -3.18 -11.72
#